data_AF-A0A1S8TE70-F1
#
_entry.id   AF-A0A1S8TE70-F1
#
_cell.length_a   1.000
_cell.length_b   1.000
_cell.length_c   1.000
_cell.angle_alpha   90.00
_cell.angle_beta   90.00
_cell.angle_gamma   90.00
#
_symmetry.space_group_name_H-M   'P 1'
#
loop_
_entity.id
_entity.type
_entity.pdbx_description
1 polymer ?
#
loop_
_entity_poly.entity_id
_entity_poly.type
_entity_poly.pdbx_seq_one_letter_code
_entity_poly.pdbx_strand_id
1 'polypeptide(L)'
;MEKRKVLTMLFPTLSMTIITITSFSNMLNFNAIDFKGIFILSLILLFPLLFLMQGIICAISNINVFLSLGVSILNFIILTMVYLNDSALIYVLIYVTFGVIGYIITKYIVKSKASKNNY
;
A
#
# COMPACT_ATOMS: atom_id res chain seq x y z
N MET A 1 6.68 1.19 -20.61
CA MET A 1 6.61 0.41 -19.35
C MET A 1 5.67 -0.77 -19.61
N GLU A 2 6.10 -2.01 -19.39
CA GLU A 2 5.22 -3.18 -19.62
C GLU A 2 3.93 -3.04 -18.80
N LYS A 3 2.76 -3.24 -19.43
CA LYS A 3 1.44 -3.05 -18.80
C LYS A 3 1.32 -3.75 -17.43
N ARG A 4 1.98 -4.90 -17.27
CA ARG A 4 2.02 -5.68 -16.01
C ARG A 4 2.68 -4.93 -14.85
N LYS A 5 3.74 -4.17 -15.11
CA LYS A 5 4.49 -3.40 -14.09
C LYS A 5 3.69 -2.22 -13.56
N VAL A 6 2.89 -1.59 -14.44
CA VAL A 6 1.99 -0.50 -14.06
C VAL A 6 0.88 -1.02 -13.14
N LEU A 7 0.28 -2.17 -13.48
CA LEU A 7 -0.79 -2.77 -12.68
C LEU A 7 -0.32 -3.15 -11.26
N THR A 8 0.89 -3.70 -11.15
CA THR A 8 1.48 -4.08 -9.84
C THR A 8 1.81 -2.87 -8.98
N MET A 9 2.21 -1.76 -9.60
CA MET A 9 2.47 -0.50 -8.91
C MET A 9 1.18 0.17 -8.40
N LEU A 10 0.09 0.08 -9.17
CA LEU A 10 -1.20 0.69 -8.84
C LEU A 10 -2.05 -0.16 -7.89
N PHE A 11 -1.80 -1.46 -7.76
CA PHE A 11 -2.62 -2.36 -6.95
C PHE A 11 -2.84 -1.86 -5.50
N PRO A 12 -1.79 -1.51 -4.72
CA PRO A 12 -1.97 -1.00 -3.35
C PRO A 12 -2.80 0.29 -3.32
N THR A 13 -2.53 1.19 -4.26
CA THR A 13 -3.22 2.46 -4.42
C THR A 13 -4.71 2.26 -4.69
N LEU A 14 -5.05 1.40 -5.65
CA LEU A 14 -6.43 1.06 -6.00
C LEU A 14 -7.15 0.39 -4.83
N SER A 15 -6.52 -0.56 -4.16
CA SER A 15 -7.10 -1.21 -2.98
C SER A 15 -7.43 -0.20 -1.88
N MET A 16 -6.51 0.71 -1.55
CA MET A 16 -6.76 1.76 -0.55
C MET A 16 -7.93 2.67 -0.95
N THR A 17 -8.00 3.08 -2.22
CA THR A 17 -9.12 3.92 -2.70
C THR A 17 -10.45 3.20 -2.61
N ILE A 18 -10.53 1.93 -3.02
CA ILE A 18 -11.77 1.15 -2.98
C ILE A 18 -12.23 1.01 -1.54
N ILE A 19 -11.35 0.61 -0.63
CA ILE A 19 -11.68 0.46 0.79
C ILE A 19 -12.20 1.78 1.35
N THR A 20 -11.46 2.88 1.15
CA THR A 20 -11.85 4.19 1.67
C THR A 20 -13.20 4.64 1.13
N ILE A 21 -13.41 4.57 -0.20
CA ILE A 21 -14.68 4.95 -0.80
C ILE A 21 -15.80 4.08 -0.25
N THR A 22 -15.64 2.75 -0.21
CA THR A 22 -16.68 1.86 0.33
C THR A 22 -16.99 2.10 1.80
N SER A 23 -16.00 2.50 2.60
CA SER A 23 -16.18 2.82 4.02
C SER A 23 -16.92 4.13 4.28
N PHE A 24 -16.80 5.12 3.39
CA PHE A 24 -17.43 6.43 3.54
C PHE A 24 -18.66 6.62 2.66
N SER A 25 -18.81 5.81 1.61
CA SER A 25 -20.00 5.80 0.78
C SER A 25 -21.09 5.01 1.50
N ASN A 26 -22.23 5.65 1.76
CA ASN A 26 -23.40 5.00 2.35
C ASN A 26 -24.11 4.04 1.36
N MET A 27 -23.37 3.49 0.38
CA MET A 27 -23.89 2.77 -0.79
C MET A 27 -24.61 1.47 -0.45
N LEU A 28 -24.44 0.93 0.76
CA LEU A 28 -24.95 -0.40 1.11
C LEU A 28 -26.08 -0.42 2.16
N ASN A 29 -26.67 0.73 2.55
CA ASN A 29 -27.79 0.80 3.51
C ASN A 29 -27.55 0.08 4.86
N PHE A 30 -26.29 -0.13 5.24
CA PHE A 30 -25.91 -0.68 6.55
C PHE A 30 -25.62 0.46 7.55
N ASN A 31 -25.70 0.16 8.84
CA ASN A 31 -25.49 1.14 9.90
C ASN A 31 -24.11 1.82 9.79
N ALA A 32 -24.08 3.15 9.81
CA ALA A 32 -22.87 3.98 9.64
C ALA A 32 -21.77 3.74 10.70
N ILE A 33 -22.09 3.05 11.80
CA ILE A 33 -21.16 2.74 12.90
C ILE A 33 -20.23 1.58 12.50
N ASP A 34 -20.72 0.59 11.76
CA ASP A 34 -19.96 -0.63 11.44
C ASP A 34 -18.85 -0.37 10.40
N PHE A 35 -19.11 0.52 9.44
CA PHE A 35 -18.14 0.86 8.37
C PHE A 35 -16.98 1.74 8.87
N LYS A 36 -17.19 2.58 9.88
CA LYS A 36 -16.10 3.31 10.53
C LYS A 36 -15.11 2.37 11.22
N GLY A 37 -15.60 1.30 11.84
CA GLY A 37 -14.75 0.27 12.44
C GLY A 37 -13.88 -0.44 11.40
N ILE A 38 -14.47 -0.86 10.28
CA ILE A 38 -13.76 -1.50 9.15
C ILE A 38 -12.67 -0.57 8.60
N PHE A 39 -12.96 0.72 8.50
CA PHE A 39 -12.00 1.69 8.02
C PHE A 39 -10.82 1.87 8.98
N ILE A 40 -11.07 1.99 10.29
CA ILE A 40 -10.02 2.08 11.30
C ILE A 40 -9.14 0.82 11.29
N LEU A 41 -9.74 -0.36 11.18
CA LEU A 41 -9.00 -1.61 11.02
C LEU A 41 -8.13 -1.58 9.75
N SER A 42 -8.65 -1.01 8.67
CA SER A 42 -7.92 -0.87 7.41
C SER A 42 -6.73 0.07 7.54
N LEU A 43 -6.88 1.21 8.22
CA LEU A 43 -5.77 2.12 8.52
C LEU A 43 -4.66 1.45 9.35
N ILE A 44 -5.04 0.71 10.40
CA ILE A 44 -4.07 0.17 11.36
C ILE A 44 -3.38 -1.07 10.82
N LEU A 45 -4.09 -1.93 10.07
CA LEU A 45 -3.57 -3.23 9.67
C LEU A 45 -3.45 -3.38 8.16
N LEU A 46 -4.51 -3.08 7.42
CA LEU A 46 -4.59 -3.43 6.01
C LEU A 46 -3.68 -2.55 5.14
N PHE A 47 -3.60 -1.25 5.44
CA PHE A 47 -2.76 -0.30 4.69
C PHE A 47 -1.26 -0.57 4.88
N PRO A 48 -0.73 -0.80 6.11
CA PRO A 48 0.64 -1.26 6.28
C PRO A 48 0.95 -2.54 5.51
N LEU A 49 0.03 -3.51 5.52
CA LEU A 49 0.20 -4.76 4.76
C LEU A 49 0.23 -4.52 3.25
N LEU A 50 -0.61 -3.62 2.73
CA LEU A 50 -0.59 -3.23 1.32
C LEU A 50 0.75 -2.59 0.93
N PHE A 51 1.30 -1.71 1.77
CA PHE A 51 2.62 -1.12 1.55
C PHE A 51 3.74 -2.17 1.62
N LEU A 52 3.67 -3.11 2.57
CA LEU A 52 4.62 -4.22 2.66
C LEU A 52 4.59 -5.07 1.40
N MET A 53 3.40 -5.46 0.92
CA MET A 53 3.24 -6.20 -0.32
C MET A 53 3.77 -5.41 -1.52
N GLN A 54 3.53 -4.10 -1.57
CA GLN A 54 4.08 -3.22 -2.60
C GLN A 54 5.61 -3.27 -2.63
N GLY A 55 6.26 -3.20 -1.47
CA GLY A 55 7.70 -3.33 -1.34
C GLY A 55 8.23 -4.67 -1.89
N ILE A 56 7.60 -5.77 -1.49
CA ILE A 56 7.93 -7.13 -1.96
C ILE A 56 7.82 -7.22 -3.49
N ILE A 57 6.68 -6.78 -4.04
CA ILE A 57 6.40 -6.84 -5.48
C ILE A 57 7.40 -5.99 -6.26
N CYS A 58 7.75 -4.80 -5.75
CA CYS A 58 8.75 -3.93 -6.38
C CYS A 58 10.12 -4.59 -6.46
N ALA A 59 10.53 -5.30 -5.41
CA ALA A 59 11.79 -6.02 -5.37
C ALA A 59 11.83 -7.19 -6.36
N ILE A 60 10.76 -7.98 -6.45
CA ILE A 60 10.66 -9.11 -7.39
C ILE A 60 10.61 -8.62 -8.84
N SER A 61 9.86 -7.55 -9.10
CA SER A 61 9.58 -7.06 -10.45
C SER A 61 10.63 -6.08 -10.98
N ASN A 62 11.68 -5.79 -10.20
CA ASN A 62 12.70 -4.77 -10.48
C ASN A 62 12.09 -3.40 -10.83
N ILE A 63 11.03 -3.01 -10.10
CA ILE A 63 10.38 -1.70 -10.23
C ILE A 63 11.04 -0.71 -9.26
N ASN A 64 11.10 0.56 -9.63
CA ASN A 64 11.60 1.61 -8.74
C ASN A 64 10.65 1.78 -7.54
N VAL A 65 11.10 1.32 -6.37
CA VAL A 65 10.32 1.34 -5.12
C VAL A 65 9.95 2.75 -4.69
N PHE A 66 10.82 3.75 -4.92
CA PHE A 66 10.54 5.14 -4.53
C PHE A 66 9.39 5.73 -5.34
N LEU A 67 9.36 5.42 -6.64
CA LEU A 67 8.29 5.87 -7.53
C LEU A 67 6.97 5.19 -7.15
N SER A 68 7.01 3.88 -6.89
CA SER A 68 5.84 3.10 -6.44
C SER A 68 5.27 3.62 -5.13
N LEU A 69 6.10 3.72 -4.09
CA LEU A 69 5.68 4.24 -2.77
C LEU A 69 5.20 5.68 -2.87
N GLY A 70 5.86 6.53 -3.68
CA GLY A 70 5.45 7.91 -3.90
C GLY A 70 4.01 8.03 -4.41
N VAL A 71 3.60 7.17 -5.35
CA VAL A 71 2.22 7.17 -5.85
C VAL A 71 1.22 6.75 -4.77
N SER A 72 1.54 5.73 -3.97
CA SER A 72 0.66 5.29 -2.89
C SER A 72 0.57 6.29 -1.73
N ILE A 73 1.67 6.99 -1.42
CA ILE A 73 1.70 8.09 -0.44
C ILE A 73 0.85 9.26 -0.93
N LEU A 74 1.04 9.72 -2.17
CA LEU A 74 0.25 10.81 -2.73
C LEU A 74 -1.25 10.49 -2.70
N ASN A 75 -1.61 9.26 -3.06
CA ASN A 75 -2.99 8.81 -2.96
C ASN A 75 -3.51 8.80 -1.53
N PHE A 76 -2.73 8.31 -0.56
CA PHE A 76 -3.13 8.34 0.84
C PHE A 76 -3.30 9.76 1.39
N ILE A 77 -2.44 10.72 0.97
CA ILE A 77 -2.58 12.14 1.31
C ILE A 77 -3.90 12.68 0.74
N ILE A 78 -4.21 12.40 -0.53
CA ILE A 78 -5.48 12.82 -1.14
C ILE A 78 -6.68 12.24 -0.39
N LEU A 79 -6.66 10.92 -0.10
CA LEU A 79 -7.71 10.28 0.69
C LEU A 79 -7.84 10.90 2.08
N THR A 80 -6.72 11.29 2.69
CA THR A 80 -6.72 11.94 3.99
C THR A 80 -7.41 13.29 3.95
N MET A 81 -7.08 14.12 2.97
CA MET A 81 -7.67 15.46 2.79
C MET A 81 -9.17 15.41 2.46
N VAL A 82 -9.63 14.36 1.78
CA VAL A 82 -11.03 14.24 1.34
C VAL A 82 -11.93 13.56 2.40
N TYR A 83 -11.44 12.51 3.05
CA TYR A 83 -12.28 11.63 3.89
C TYR A 83 -11.86 11.59 5.36
N LEU A 84 -10.66 12.04 5.71
CA LEU A 84 -10.08 11.87 7.04
C LEU A 84 -9.76 13.21 7.68
N ASN A 85 -9.26 13.12 8.92
CA ASN A 85 -8.68 14.25 9.63
C ASN A 85 -7.16 14.27 9.42
N ASP A 86 -6.54 15.45 9.54
CA ASP A 86 -5.10 15.68 9.38
C ASP A 86 -4.25 14.80 10.30
N SER A 87 -4.80 14.38 11.45
CA SER A 87 -4.15 13.44 12.37
C SER A 87 -3.79 12.10 11.72
N ALA A 88 -4.48 11.68 10.66
CA ALA A 88 -4.18 10.44 9.95
C ALA A 88 -2.88 10.51 9.12
N LEU A 89 -2.31 11.71 8.90
CA LEU A 89 -1.02 11.84 8.20
C LEU A 89 0.13 11.16 8.96
N ILE A 90 0.01 10.97 10.28
CA ILE A 90 1.03 10.28 11.07
C ILE A 90 1.26 8.83 10.62
N TYR A 91 0.23 8.20 10.03
CA TYR A 91 0.33 6.83 9.54
C TYR A 91 1.21 6.68 8.30
N VAL A 92 1.48 7.76 7.56
CA VAL A 92 2.39 7.74 6.39
C VAL A 92 3.75 7.16 6.75
N LEU A 93 4.30 7.56 7.90
CA LEU A 93 5.62 7.11 8.35
C LEU A 93 5.63 5.60 8.64
N ILE A 94 4.55 5.08 9.22
CA ILE A 94 4.37 3.64 9.46
C ILE A 94 4.25 2.90 8.12
N TYR A 95 3.49 3.42 7.16
CA TYR A 95 3.31 2.74 5.88
C TYR A 95 4.60 2.70 5.06
N VAL A 96 5.36 3.80 5.06
CA VAL A 96 6.67 3.87 4.40
C VAL A 96 7.64 2.85 5.02
N THR A 97 7.70 2.73 6.35
CA THR A 97 8.60 1.76 6.99
C THR A 97 8.26 0.33 6.57
N PHE A 98 6.97 -0.05 6.56
CA PHE A 98 6.52 -1.36 6.08
C PHE A 98 6.90 -1.62 4.62
N GLY A 99 6.70 -0.64 3.73
CA GLY A 99 7.07 -0.76 2.32
C GLY A 99 8.58 -0.90 2.09
N VAL A 100 9.38 -0.12 2.81
CA VAL A 100 10.84 -0.21 2.73
C VAL A 100 11.35 -1.55 3.28
N ILE A 101 10.82 -2.01 4.41
CA ILE A 101 11.17 -3.32 5.00
C ILE A 101 10.85 -4.45 4.01
N GLY A 102 9.64 -4.48 3.45
CA GLY A 102 9.23 -5.48 2.47
C GLY A 102 10.13 -5.51 1.23
N TYR A 103 10.56 -4.33 0.76
CA TYR A 103 11.50 -4.23 -0.35
C TYR A 103 12.90 -4.74 -0.01
N ILE A 104 13.48 -4.27 1.11
CA ILE A 104 14.86 -4.62 1.51
C ILE A 104 14.99 -6.12 1.72
N ILE A 105 14.11 -6.73 2.53
CA ILE A 105 14.13 -8.17 2.83
C ILE A 105 14.05 -8.97 1.53
N THR A 106 13.08 -8.64 0.67
CA THR A 106 12.87 -9.37 -0.58
C THR A 106 14.06 -9.24 -1.54
N LYS A 107 14.66 -8.04 -1.63
CA LYS A 107 15.83 -7.80 -2.49
C LYS A 107 17.03 -8.66 -2.06
N TYR A 108 17.26 -8.80 -0.74
CA TYR A 108 18.29 -9.70 -0.23
C TYR A 108 18.02 -11.16 -0.57
N ILE A 109 16.78 -11.63 -0.42
CA ILE A 109 16.38 -13.00 -0.75
C ILE A 109 16.59 -13.29 -2.24
N VAL A 110 16.12 -12.40 -3.12
CA VAL A 110 16.26 -12.56 -4.58
C VAL A 110 17.74 -12.58 -4.98
N LYS A 111 18.55 -11.67 -4.42
CA LYS A 111 20.00 -11.62 -4.67
C LYS A 111 20.71 -12.89 -4.20
N SER A 112 20.36 -13.41 -3.02
CA SER A 112 20.93 -14.64 -2.47
C SER A 112 20.62 -15.86 -3.35
N LYS A 113 19.38 -15.98 -3.83
CA LYS A 113 18.98 -17.06 -4.75
C LYS A 113 19.73 -16.99 -6.09
N ALA A 114 19.87 -15.80 -6.66
CA ALA A 114 20.64 -15.62 -7.90
C ALA A 114 22.12 -16.01 -7.73
N SER A 115 22.73 -15.74 -6.58
CA SER A 115 24.12 -16.12 -6.29
C SER A 115 24.32 -17.62 -6.15
N LYS A 116 23.31 -18.38 -5.69
CA LYS A 116 23.41 -19.84 -5.54
C LYS A 116 23.25 -20.61 -6.86
N ASN A 117 22.57 -20.05 -7.85
CA ASN A 117 22.36 -20.69 -9.16
C ASN A 117 23.55 -20.57 -10.13
N ASN A 118 24.59 -19.81 -9.76
CA ASN A 118 25.78 -19.58 -10.58
C ASN A 118 26.99 -20.46 -10.15
N TYR A 119 26.75 -21.45 -9.29
CA TYR A 119 27.68 -22.52 -8.92
C TYR A 119 27.03 -23.86 -9.20
#